data_AF-A0A7C8ZCI7-F1
#
_entry.id   AF-A0A7C8ZCI7-F1
#
_cell.length_a   1.000
_cell.length_b   1.000
_cell.length_c   1.000
_cell.angle_alpha   90.00
_cell.angle_beta   90.00
_cell.angle_gamma   90.00
#
_symmetry.space_group_name_H-M   'P 1'
#
loop_
_entity.id
_entity.type
_entity.pdbx_description
1 polymer ?
#
loop_
_entity_poly.entity_id
_entity_poly.type
_entity_poly.pdbx_seq_one_letter_code
_entity_poly.pdbx_strand_id
1 'polypeptide(L)'
;MDNNKLSGSIPDSFGSFQNPITLDLHANRLSGPIPSSLGQVNAYLMDFSGNDLVGDPSFLFGKNKRFALTINLSNNRFEFDFSKVELPIGLRDLNISHNRVYGSLPKQL
;
A
#
# COMPACT_ATOMS: atom_id res chain seq x y z
N MET A 1 -1.77 14.60 7.44
CA MET A 1 -2.14 15.30 8.71
C MET A 1 -2.47 14.18 9.69
N ASP A 2 -1.50 13.34 10.08
CA ASP A 2 -1.86 12.14 10.84
C ASP A 2 -0.66 11.59 11.60
N ASN A 3 -0.82 11.69 12.91
CA ASN A 3 0.07 11.22 13.96
C ASN A 3 -0.89 10.80 15.09
N ASN A 4 -1.82 9.91 14.73
CA ASN A 4 -2.92 9.51 15.60
C ASN A 4 -2.54 8.24 16.35
N LYS A 5 -3.39 7.84 17.29
CA LYS A 5 -3.23 6.59 18.05
C LYS A 5 -4.21 5.52 17.56
N LEU A 6 -4.62 5.57 16.29
CA LEU A 6 -5.50 4.56 15.72
C LEU A 6 -4.82 3.20 15.79
N SER A 7 -5.58 2.16 16.11
CA SER A 7 -5.08 0.81 16.29
C SER A 7 -6.11 -0.19 15.79
N GLY A 8 -5.71 -1.47 15.73
CA GLY A 8 -6.50 -2.52 15.10
C GLY A 8 -6.18 -2.65 13.61
N SER A 9 -7.04 -3.37 12.89
CA SER A 9 -6.87 -3.66 11.45
C SER A 9 -7.56 -2.63 10.57
N ILE A 10 -7.08 -2.50 9.33
CA ILE A 10 -7.77 -1.73 8.29
C ILE A 10 -9.04 -2.49 7.88
N PRO A 11 -10.24 -1.88 7.94
CA PRO A 11 -11.48 -2.59 7.61
C PRO A 11 -11.60 -2.93 6.12
N ASP A 12 -12.18 -4.09 5.79
CA ASP A 12 -12.47 -4.51 4.41
C ASP A 12 -13.38 -3.52 3.65
N SER A 13 -14.20 -2.75 4.37
CA SER A 13 -15.12 -1.76 3.80
C SER A 13 -14.42 -0.67 3.02
N PHE A 14 -13.12 -0.45 3.21
CA PHE A 14 -12.34 0.50 2.42
C PHE A 14 -12.22 0.07 0.96
N GLY A 15 -12.46 -1.20 0.64
CA GLY A 15 -12.55 -1.68 -0.74
C GLY A 15 -13.77 -1.18 -1.52
N SER A 16 -14.75 -0.54 -0.87
CA SER A 16 -16.01 -0.13 -1.51
C SER A 16 -15.96 1.22 -2.23
N PHE A 17 -14.85 1.95 -2.15
CA PHE A 17 -14.72 3.25 -2.82
C PHE A 17 -14.67 3.09 -4.34
N GLN A 18 -15.64 3.70 -5.04
CA GLN A 18 -15.76 3.64 -6.50
C GLN A 18 -15.00 4.76 -7.21
N ASN A 19 -14.81 5.89 -6.52
CA ASN A 19 -14.08 7.04 -7.04
C ASN A 19 -12.64 7.03 -6.53
N PRO A 20 -11.69 7.66 -7.23
CA PRO A 20 -10.34 7.85 -6.74
C PRO A 20 -10.32 8.55 -5.38
N ILE A 21 -9.58 8.00 -4.44
CA ILE A 21 -9.44 8.53 -3.08
C ILE A 21 -8.01 8.95 -2.74
N THR A 22 -7.87 9.67 -1.64
CA THR A 22 -6.61 9.81 -0.90
C THR A 22 -6.77 9.07 0.41
N LEU A 23 -5.92 8.08 0.67
CA LEU A 23 -5.91 7.30 1.90
C LEU A 23 -4.59 7.56 2.63
N ASP A 24 -4.63 8.48 3.58
CA ASP A 24 -3.52 8.87 4.44
C ASP A 24 -3.79 8.28 5.84
N LEU A 25 -3.02 7.25 6.21
CA LEU A 25 -3.10 6.54 7.49
C LEU A 25 -1.72 6.43 8.15
N HIS A 26 -0.79 7.31 7.77
CA HIS A 26 0.58 7.22 8.24
C HIS A 26 0.67 7.47 9.76
N ALA A 27 1.77 6.99 10.35
CA ALA A 27 2.11 7.22 11.75
C ALA A 27 0.97 6.92 12.72
N ASN A 28 0.46 5.68 12.66
CA ASN A 28 -0.54 5.13 13.57
C ASN A 28 -0.02 3.82 14.20
N ARG A 29 -0.90 3.09 14.88
CA ARG A 29 -0.62 1.76 15.48
C ARG A 29 -1.47 0.68 14.83
N LEU A 30 -1.77 0.83 13.53
CA LEU A 30 -2.53 -0.15 12.78
C LEU A 30 -1.71 -1.43 12.61
N SER A 31 -2.37 -2.57 12.67
CA SER A 31 -1.72 -3.89 12.65
C SER A 31 -2.53 -4.89 11.83
N GLY A 32 -1.97 -6.06 11.57
CA GLY A 32 -2.56 -7.04 10.67
C GLY A 32 -2.31 -6.70 9.19
N PRO A 33 -2.93 -7.45 8.27
CA PRO A 33 -2.74 -7.24 6.85
C PRO A 33 -3.54 -6.04 6.33
N ILE A 34 -3.09 -5.48 5.21
CA ILE A 34 -3.96 -4.63 4.38
C ILE A 34 -5.03 -5.54 3.75
N PRO A 35 -6.32 -5.15 3.76
CA PRO A 35 -7.37 -5.96 3.16
C PRO A 35 -7.24 -6.00 1.64
N SER A 36 -7.39 -7.19 1.05
CA SER A 36 -7.23 -7.42 -0.39
C SER A 36 -8.24 -6.65 -1.24
N SER A 37 -9.37 -6.23 -0.66
CA SER A 37 -10.39 -5.40 -1.28
C SER A 37 -9.83 -4.04 -1.75
N LEU A 38 -8.79 -3.51 -1.09
CA LEU A 38 -8.07 -2.30 -1.54
C LEU A 38 -7.31 -2.49 -2.86
N GLY A 39 -7.08 -3.73 -3.29
CA GLY A 39 -6.55 -4.04 -4.62
C GLY A 39 -7.47 -3.55 -5.76
N GLN A 40 -8.75 -3.33 -5.49
CA GLN A 40 -9.71 -2.84 -6.50
C GLN A 40 -9.86 -1.31 -6.50
N VAL A 41 -9.42 -0.63 -5.44
CA VAL A 41 -9.60 0.81 -5.27
C VAL A 41 -8.58 1.60 -6.09
N ASN A 42 -9.05 2.65 -6.75
CA ASN A 42 -8.18 3.64 -7.35
C ASN A 42 -7.88 4.74 -6.32
N ALA A 43 -6.63 5.19 -6.26
CA ALA A 43 -6.23 6.26 -5.35
C ALA A 43 -5.21 7.19 -6.01
N TYR A 44 -5.17 8.44 -5.53
CA TYR A 44 -4.08 9.36 -5.83
C TYR A 44 -2.90 9.13 -4.89
N LEU A 45 -3.19 8.81 -3.64
CA LEU A 45 -2.21 8.52 -2.60
C LEU A 45 -2.71 7.40 -1.69
N MET A 46 -1.82 6.45 -1.43
CA MET A 46 -1.95 5.43 -0.39
C MET A 46 -0.72 5.52 0.52
N ASP A 47 -0.87 6.16 1.67
CA ASP A 47 0.18 6.21 2.69
C ASP A 47 -0.24 5.38 3.90
N PHE A 48 0.43 4.25 4.08
CA PHE A 48 0.28 3.34 5.21
C PHE A 48 1.53 3.33 6.11
N SER A 49 2.45 4.28 5.90
CA SER A 49 3.78 4.22 6.50
C SER A 49 3.77 4.42 8.02
N GLY A 50 4.78 3.88 8.69
CA GLY A 50 4.92 4.05 10.14
C GLY A 50 3.77 3.41 10.92
N ASN A 51 3.48 2.14 10.61
CA ASN A 51 2.50 1.32 11.31
C ASN A 51 3.11 -0.06 11.65
N ASP A 52 2.28 -0.94 12.20
CA ASP A 52 2.62 -2.30 12.60
C ASP A 52 2.10 -3.36 11.61
N LEU A 53 1.79 -2.96 10.37
CA LEU A 53 1.14 -3.79 9.36
C LEU A 53 2.06 -4.92 8.85
N VAL A 54 1.44 -6.03 8.46
CA VAL A 54 2.12 -7.28 8.05
C VAL A 54 1.53 -7.85 6.76
N GLY A 55 2.10 -8.96 6.26
CA GLY A 55 1.60 -9.69 5.10
C GLY A 55 2.16 -9.20 3.78
N ASP A 56 1.56 -9.68 2.69
CA ASP A 56 1.96 -9.36 1.31
C ASP A 56 1.00 -8.33 0.71
N PRO A 57 1.39 -7.04 0.58
CA PRO A 57 0.55 -6.00 0.00
C PRO A 57 0.65 -5.93 -1.53
N SER A 58 1.22 -6.94 -2.20
CA SER A 58 1.49 -6.87 -3.65
C SER A 58 0.25 -6.65 -4.51
N PHE A 59 -0.93 -7.04 -4.02
CA PHE A 59 -2.22 -6.78 -4.65
C PHE A 59 -2.59 -5.30 -4.74
N LEU A 60 -1.92 -4.41 -3.98
CA LEU A 60 -2.09 -2.95 -4.12
C LEU A 60 -1.47 -2.43 -5.41
N PHE A 61 -0.49 -3.14 -5.94
CA PHE A 61 0.09 -2.86 -7.25
C PHE A 61 -0.77 -3.45 -8.36
N GLY A 62 -0.44 -3.15 -9.61
CA GLY A 62 -1.10 -3.72 -10.79
C GLY A 62 -1.39 -2.69 -11.86
N LYS A 63 -1.29 -3.13 -13.13
CA LYS A 63 -1.53 -2.30 -14.32
C LYS A 63 -2.95 -1.72 -14.41
N ASN A 64 -3.90 -2.30 -13.67
CA ASN A 64 -5.29 -1.87 -13.66
C ASN A 64 -5.53 -0.58 -12.85
N LYS A 65 -4.53 -0.09 -12.12
CA LYS A 65 -4.60 1.20 -11.42
C LYS A 65 -4.50 2.34 -12.44
N ARG A 66 -5.60 3.11 -12.56
CA ARG A 66 -5.77 4.09 -13.66
C ARG A 66 -5.26 5.50 -13.35
N PHE A 67 -4.84 5.75 -12.13
CA PHE A 67 -4.48 7.09 -11.67
C PHE A 67 -3.06 7.15 -11.14
N ALA A 68 -2.52 8.37 -11.17
CA ALA A 68 -1.22 8.66 -10.62
C ALA A 68 -1.18 8.27 -9.15
N LEU A 69 -0.31 7.33 -8.82
CA LEU A 69 -0.34 6.67 -7.52
C LEU A 69 0.99 6.93 -6.82
N THR A 70 0.92 7.62 -5.69
CA THR A 70 1.98 7.61 -4.68
C THR A 70 1.66 6.48 -3.71
N ILE A 71 2.58 5.52 -3.58
CA ILE A 71 2.46 4.40 -2.64
C ILE A 71 3.57 4.52 -1.60
N ASN A 72 3.20 4.71 -0.34
CA ASN A 72 4.14 4.68 0.78
C ASN A 72 3.74 3.57 1.76
N LEU A 73 4.52 2.49 1.75
CA LEU A 73 4.39 1.34 2.66
C LEU A 73 5.51 1.32 3.70
N SER A 74 6.35 2.35 3.74
CA SER A 74 7.59 2.30 4.51
C SER A 74 7.38 2.14 6.01
N ASN A 75 8.38 1.62 6.71
CA ASN A 75 8.34 1.48 8.17
C ASN A 75 7.14 0.65 8.64
N ASN A 76 7.07 -0.59 8.16
CA ASN A 76 6.08 -1.60 8.53
C ASN A 76 6.79 -2.97 8.64
N ARG A 77 6.03 -4.06 8.67
CA ARG A 77 6.52 -5.45 8.69
C ARG A 77 6.01 -6.25 7.48
N PHE A 78 5.78 -5.60 6.34
CA PHE A 78 5.38 -6.27 5.11
C PHE A 78 6.48 -7.21 4.61
N GLU A 79 6.07 -8.33 4.03
CA GLU A 79 6.97 -9.35 3.50
C GLU A 79 6.44 -9.85 2.16
N PHE A 80 7.18 -9.60 1.09
CA PHE A 80 6.81 -9.99 -0.27
C PHE A 80 8.01 -9.97 -1.22
N ASP A 81 7.87 -10.74 -2.30
CA ASP A 81 8.84 -10.84 -3.38
C ASP A 81 8.59 -9.73 -4.42
N PHE A 82 9.44 -8.72 -4.45
CA PHE A 82 9.28 -7.57 -5.33
C PHE A 82 9.48 -7.92 -6.82
N SER A 83 10.15 -9.04 -7.12
CA SER A 83 10.38 -9.46 -8.51
C SER A 83 9.10 -9.84 -9.25
N LYS A 84 8.03 -10.16 -8.51
CA LYS A 84 6.73 -10.60 -9.04
C LYS A 84 5.72 -9.47 -9.15
N VAL A 85 6.05 -8.28 -8.67
CA VAL A 85 5.13 -7.15 -8.64
C VAL A 85 4.99 -6.54 -10.04
N GLU A 86 3.74 -6.29 -10.45
CA GLU A 86 3.47 -5.44 -11.61
C GLU A 86 3.23 -4.00 -11.18
N LEU A 87 4.10 -3.08 -11.58
CA LEU A 87 3.95 -1.68 -11.16
C LEU A 87 2.80 -0.99 -11.91
N PRO A 88 2.03 -0.13 -11.22
CA PRO A 88 1.04 0.75 -11.86
C PRO A 88 1.67 1.61 -12.96
N ILE A 89 1.01 1.71 -14.12
CA ILE A 89 1.48 2.52 -15.25
C ILE A 89 1.64 4.00 -14.85
N GLY A 90 0.81 4.48 -13.92
CA GLY A 90 0.86 5.85 -13.39
C GLY A 90 1.67 6.04 -12.11
N LEU A 91 2.50 5.08 -11.70
CA LEU A 91 3.28 5.18 -10.45
C LEU A 91 4.19 6.41 -10.49
N ARG A 92 4.04 7.32 -9.51
CA ARG A 92 4.87 8.52 -9.39
C ARG A 92 5.97 8.34 -8.35
N ASP A 93 5.57 7.88 -7.18
CA ASP A 93 6.45 7.69 -6.04
C ASP A 93 6.15 6.34 -5.40
N LEU A 94 7.21 5.59 -5.10
CA LEU A 94 7.14 4.32 -4.39
C LEU A 94 8.13 4.32 -3.25
N ASN A 95 7.64 4.15 -2.04
CA ASN A 95 8.46 3.93 -0.86
C ASN A 95 8.07 2.63 -0.15
N ILE A 96 8.93 1.63 -0.26
CA ILE A 96 8.79 0.32 0.39
C ILE A 96 9.91 0.06 1.42
N SER A 97 10.70 1.08 1.73
CA SER A 97 11.84 0.98 2.65
C SER A 97 11.42 0.52 4.05
N HIS A 98 12.36 -0.03 4.82
CA HIS A 98 12.10 -0.46 6.21
C HIS A 98 10.93 -1.45 6.32
N ASN A 99 11.01 -2.53 5.54
CA ASN A 99 10.12 -3.70 5.53
C ASN A 99 10.97 -4.97 5.29
N ARG A 100 10.34 -6.14 5.12
CA ARG A 100 10.99 -7.41 4.76
C ARG A 100 10.80 -7.73 3.26
N VAL A 101 10.98 -6.72 2.42
CA VAL A 101 10.89 -6.89 0.96
C VAL A 101 12.14 -7.58 0.44
N TYR A 102 11.98 -8.60 -0.39
CA TYR A 102 13.08 -9.36 -0.99
C TYR A 102 12.88 -9.54 -2.50
N GLY A 103 13.83 -10.21 -3.16
CA GLY A 103 13.81 -10.43 -4.60
C GLY A 103 14.52 -9.32 -5.39
N SER A 104 14.31 -9.30 -6.70
CA SER A 104 14.86 -8.29 -7.61
C SER A 104 13.86 -7.16 -7.86
N LEU A 105 14.35 -6.07 -8.47
CA LEU A 105 13.47 -5.09 -9.09
C LEU A 105 12.65 -5.77 -10.22
N PRO A 106 11.35 -5.43 -10.38
CA PRO A 106 10.53 -5.95 -11.46
C PRO A 106 10.99 -5.40 -12.81
N LYS A 107 10.89 -6.22 -13.86
CA LYS A 107 11.43 -5.94 -15.21
C LYS A 107 10.78 -4.76 -15.97
N GLN A 108 9.79 -4.12 -15.35
CA GLN A 108 8.96 -3.08 -15.98
C GLN A 108 9.49 -1.67 -15.72
N LEU A 109 10.61 -1.55 -14.99
CA LEU A 109 11.36 -0.32 -14.76
C LEU A 109 12.28 0.01 -15.95
#